data_AF-D6SJW7-F1
#
_entry.id   AF-D6SJW7-F1
#
_cell.length_a   1.000
_cell.length_b   1.000
_cell.length_c   1.000
_cell.angle_alpha   90.00
_cell.angle_beta   90.00
_cell.angle_gamma   90.00
#
_symmetry.space_group_name_H-M   'P 1'
#
loop_
_entity.id
_entity.type
_entity.pdbx_description
1 polymer ?
#
loop_
_entity_poly.entity_id
_entity_poly.type
_entity_poly.pdbx_seq_one_letter_code
_entity_poly.pdbx_strand_id
1 'polypeptide(L)'
;MQTINPMDTGYSFRGFYIPAYMLDALERYIHQGQPPGDFLSAVISNDLTKAIARADDHNQVNLPAYIAYLHNEAPGVCWGSPEKMKTWIEAKKLKAA
;
A
#
# COMPACT_ATOMS: atom_id res chain seq x y z
N MET A 1 1.36 23.30 -6.82
CA MET A 1 1.67 22.02 -7.47
C MET A 1 3.16 21.76 -7.26
N GLN A 2 3.53 20.95 -6.28
CA GLN A 2 4.95 20.62 -6.07
C GLN A 2 5.42 19.71 -7.21
N THR A 3 6.54 20.07 -7.83
CA THR A 3 7.21 19.25 -8.84
C THR A 3 7.81 18.04 -8.16
N ILE A 4 7.24 16.86 -8.37
CA ILE A 4 7.76 15.60 -7.79
C ILE A 4 8.99 15.22 -8.61
N ASN A 5 10.13 15.07 -7.93
CA ASN A 5 11.37 14.65 -8.56
C ASN A 5 11.20 13.20 -9.07
N PRO A 6 11.51 12.88 -10.33
CA PRO A 6 11.45 11.52 -10.86
C PRO A 6 12.24 10.47 -10.04
N MET A 7 13.21 10.91 -9.22
CA MET A 7 13.99 10.05 -8.33
C MET A 7 13.25 9.68 -7.02
N ASP A 8 12.12 10.32 -6.72
CA ASP A 8 11.34 10.09 -5.48
C ASP A 8 10.17 9.12 -5.69
N THR A 9 9.99 8.55 -6.88
CA THR A 9 8.93 7.58 -7.19
C THR A 9 9.46 6.15 -7.13
N GLY A 10 9.03 5.37 -6.14
CA GLY A 10 9.51 4.00 -5.94
C GLY A 10 8.87 2.98 -6.88
N TYR A 11 7.63 3.23 -7.34
CA TYR A 11 6.91 2.36 -8.27
C TYR A 11 6.08 3.20 -9.23
N SER A 12 6.00 2.80 -10.50
CA SER A 12 5.23 3.49 -11.54
C SER A 12 4.35 2.52 -12.32
N PHE A 13 3.12 2.93 -12.63
CA PHE A 13 2.16 2.16 -13.40
C PHE A 13 1.28 3.07 -14.27
N ARG A 14 1.40 2.96 -15.60
CA ARG A 14 0.56 3.67 -16.59
C ARG A 14 0.40 5.18 -16.33
N GLY A 15 1.48 5.84 -15.91
CA GLY A 15 1.50 7.28 -15.60
C GLY A 15 1.10 7.66 -14.17
N PHE A 16 0.65 6.69 -13.38
CA PHE A 16 0.50 6.81 -11.92
C PHE A 16 1.77 6.32 -11.23
N TYR A 17 1.97 6.69 -9.97
CA TYR A 17 3.13 6.23 -9.20
C TYR A 17 2.86 6.17 -7.70
N ILE A 18 3.67 5.40 -6.99
CA ILE A 18 3.73 5.38 -5.53
C ILE A 18 4.95 6.20 -5.10
N PRO A 19 4.79 7.27 -4.30
CA PRO A 19 5.92 7.98 -3.70
C PRO A 19 6.79 7.03 -2.88
N ALA A 20 8.11 7.21 -2.90
CA ALA A 20 9.06 6.29 -2.26
C ALA A 20 8.76 6.03 -0.77
N TYR A 21 8.37 7.06 -0.01
CA TYR A 21 8.02 6.93 1.41
C TYR A 21 6.74 6.09 1.64
N MET A 22 5.79 6.12 0.69
CA MET A 22 4.59 5.29 0.74
C MET A 22 4.88 3.86 0.33
N LEU A 23 5.80 3.68 -0.63
CA LEU A 23 6.28 2.36 -1.01
C LEU A 23 7.01 1.68 0.14
N ASP A 24 7.90 2.39 0.84
CA ASP A 24 8.60 1.88 2.03
C ASP A 24 7.61 1.43 3.12
N ALA A 25 6.57 2.23 3.40
CA ALA A 25 5.52 1.83 4.34
C ALA A 25 4.77 0.55 3.89
N LEU A 26 4.51 0.41 2.59
CA LEU A 26 3.86 -0.78 2.02
C LEU A 26 4.77 -2.02 2.04
N GLU A 27 6.06 -1.84 1.77
CA GLU A 27 7.08 -2.89 1.85
C GLU A 27 7.29 -3.38 3.29
N ARG A 28 7.32 -2.49 4.28
CA ARG A 28 7.38 -2.89 5.70
C ARG A 28 6.18 -3.73 6.09
N TYR A 29 4.99 -3.40 5.60
CA TYR A 29 3.81 -4.23 5.78
C TYR A 29 4.00 -5.62 5.13
N ILE A 30 4.43 -5.69 3.87
CA ILE A 30 4.59 -6.95 3.13
C ILE A 30 5.69 -7.84 3.75
N HIS A 31 6.86 -7.27 4.03
CA HIS A 31 8.04 -8.02 4.44
C HIS A 31 8.05 -8.30 5.94
N GLN A 32 7.69 -7.31 6.76
CA GLN A 32 7.82 -7.37 8.22
C GLN A 32 6.47 -7.56 8.93
N GLY A 33 5.34 -7.39 8.23
CA GLY A 33 4.02 -7.41 8.85
C GLY A 33 3.77 -6.18 9.73
N GLN A 34 4.50 -5.08 9.53
CA GLN A 34 4.27 -3.86 10.29
C GLN A 34 2.90 -3.27 9.92
N PRO A 35 2.04 -2.95 10.91
CA PRO A 35 0.75 -2.32 10.65
C PRO A 35 0.95 -0.97 9.94
N PRO A 36 0.36 -0.77 8.75
CA PRO A 36 0.46 0.50 8.02
C PRO A 36 -0.57 1.51 8.53
N GLY A 37 -0.47 2.76 8.06
CA GLY A 37 -1.44 3.83 8.38
C GLY A 37 -2.84 3.60 7.77
N ASP A 38 -3.78 4.48 8.10
CA ASP A 38 -5.20 4.30 7.80
C ASP A 38 -5.55 4.26 6.30
N PHE A 39 -4.84 5.04 5.48
CA PHE A 39 -5.01 5.04 4.02
C PHE A 39 -4.57 3.70 3.42
N LEU A 40 -3.31 3.29 3.66
CA LEU A 40 -2.79 2.02 3.15
C LEU A 40 -3.59 0.83 3.69
N SER A 41 -4.01 0.88 4.95
CA SER A 41 -4.89 -0.15 5.52
C SER A 41 -6.19 -0.31 4.72
N ALA A 42 -6.81 0.80 4.28
CA ALA A 42 -8.01 0.76 3.46
C ALA A 42 -7.73 0.22 2.04
N VAL A 43 -6.62 0.64 1.43
CA VAL A 43 -6.17 0.15 0.12
C VAL A 43 -5.90 -1.35 0.15
N ILE A 44 -5.10 -1.82 1.10
CA ILE A 44 -4.76 -3.24 1.30
C ILE A 44 -6.02 -4.07 1.55
N SER A 45 -6.98 -3.51 2.28
CA SER A 45 -8.26 -4.18 2.59
C SER A 45 -9.28 -4.12 1.46
N ASN A 46 -8.94 -3.50 0.31
CA ASN A 46 -9.84 -3.29 -0.82
C ASN A 46 -11.13 -2.52 -0.45
N ASP A 47 -11.01 -1.54 0.45
CA ASP A 47 -12.10 -0.63 0.83
C ASP A 47 -11.91 0.71 0.12
N LEU A 48 -12.42 0.80 -1.12
CA LEU A 48 -12.27 2.00 -1.96
C LEU A 48 -12.87 3.25 -1.30
N THR A 49 -14.01 3.10 -0.62
CA THR A 49 -14.68 4.21 0.06
C THR A 49 -13.79 4.81 1.14
N LYS A 50 -13.19 3.98 2.01
CA LYS A 50 -12.26 4.48 3.03
C LYS A 50 -10.93 4.93 2.44
N ALA A 51 -10.45 4.29 1.38
CA ALA A 51 -9.21 4.69 0.73
C ALA A 51 -9.33 6.12 0.18
N ILE A 52 -10.42 6.44 -0.52
CA ILE A 52 -10.70 7.79 -1.02
C ILE A 52 -10.88 8.77 0.14
N ALA A 53 -11.65 8.41 1.17
CA ALA A 53 -11.94 9.32 2.29
C ALA A 53 -10.72 9.68 3.15
N ARG A 54 -9.66 8.86 3.10
CA ARG A 54 -8.45 9.02 3.92
C ARG A 54 -7.22 9.43 3.13
N ALA A 55 -7.31 9.44 1.81
CA ALA A 55 -6.22 9.85 0.95
C ALA A 55 -6.02 11.36 1.05
N ASP A 56 -4.76 11.79 1.04
CA ASP A 56 -4.43 13.14 0.58
C ASP A 56 -4.62 13.25 -0.95
N ASP A 57 -4.61 14.48 -1.47
CA ASP A 57 -4.78 14.76 -2.89
C ASP A 57 -3.84 13.95 -3.79
N HIS A 58 -2.62 13.69 -3.32
CA HIS A 58 -1.59 13.01 -4.09
C HIS A 58 -1.86 11.51 -4.19
N ASN A 59 -2.17 10.89 -3.07
CA ASN A 59 -2.49 9.48 -2.96
C ASN A 59 -3.81 9.13 -3.65
N GLN A 60 -4.79 10.04 -3.62
CA GLN A 60 -6.07 9.84 -4.29
C GLN A 60 -5.90 9.71 -5.80
N VAL A 61 -5.10 10.60 -6.43
CA VAL A 61 -4.80 10.54 -7.87
C VAL A 61 -4.05 9.26 -8.23
N ASN A 62 -3.19 8.77 -7.33
CA ASN A 62 -2.29 7.66 -7.57
C ASN A 62 -2.80 6.28 -7.13
N LEU A 63 -4.05 6.17 -6.67
CA LEU A 63 -4.68 4.89 -6.29
C LEU A 63 -4.46 3.75 -7.31
N PRO A 64 -4.51 3.97 -8.64
CA PRO A 64 -4.23 2.90 -9.61
C PRO A 64 -2.83 2.28 -9.46
N ALA A 65 -1.81 3.05 -9.08
CA ALA A 65 -0.46 2.51 -8.86
C ALA A 65 -0.41 1.60 -7.63
N TYR A 66 -1.09 1.96 -6.54
CA TYR A 66 -1.18 1.12 -5.35
C TYR A 66 -1.85 -0.23 -5.62
N ILE A 67 -2.98 -0.22 -6.33
CA ILE A 67 -3.69 -1.46 -6.68
C ILE A 67 -2.84 -2.30 -7.65
N ALA A 68 -2.18 -1.69 -8.62
CA ALA A 68 -1.29 -2.39 -9.53
C ALA A 68 -0.10 -3.04 -8.80
N TYR A 69 0.52 -2.32 -7.86
CA TYR A 69 1.60 -2.87 -7.05
C TYR A 69 1.14 -4.08 -6.22
N LEU A 70 0.00 -3.97 -5.52
CA LEU A 70 -0.55 -5.07 -4.75
C LEU A 70 -0.87 -6.29 -5.64
N HIS A 71 -1.42 -6.05 -6.83
CA HIS A 71 -1.80 -7.12 -7.74
C HIS A 71 -0.61 -7.82 -8.40
N ASN A 72 0.45 -7.08 -8.73
CA ASN A 72 1.57 -7.60 -9.51
C ASN A 72 2.76 -8.04 -8.64
N GLU A 73 3.02 -7.34 -7.54
CA GLU A 73 4.24 -7.50 -6.74
C GLU A 73 3.98 -8.16 -5.37
N ALA A 74 2.79 -7.96 -4.78
CA ALA A 74 2.51 -8.44 -3.43
C ALA A 74 1.93 -9.87 -3.41
N PRO A 75 2.24 -10.68 -2.38
CA PRO A 75 1.60 -11.99 -2.19
C PRO A 75 0.07 -11.87 -2.07
N GLY A 76 -0.70 -12.58 -2.92
CA GLY A 76 -2.17 -12.47 -2.93
C GLY A 76 -2.91 -12.82 -1.61
N VAL A 77 -2.21 -13.44 -0.66
CA VAL A 77 -2.72 -13.74 0.69
C VAL A 77 -2.60 -12.56 1.66
N CYS A 78 -1.83 -11.52 1.33
CA CYS A 78 -1.61 -10.37 2.22
C CYS A 78 -2.53 -9.19 1.93
N TRP A 79 -3.47 -9.28 0.98
CA TRP A 79 -4.32 -8.13 0.62
C TRP A 79 -5.62 -8.58 -0.05
N GLY A 80 -6.58 -7.66 -0.12
CA GLY A 80 -7.89 -7.85 -0.74
C GLY A 80 -9.06 -7.93 0.24
N SER A 81 -8.78 -8.04 1.56
CA SER A 81 -9.79 -7.93 2.62
C SER A 81 -9.14 -7.61 3.97
N PRO A 82 -9.89 -7.05 4.94
CA PRO A 82 -9.40 -6.82 6.30
C PRO A 82 -8.89 -8.09 6.99
N GLU A 83 -9.53 -9.23 6.73
CA GLU A 83 -9.16 -10.53 7.32
C GLU A 83 -7.80 -10.99 6.81
N LYS A 84 -7.56 -10.90 5.49
CA LYS A 84 -6.26 -11.22 4.90
C LYS A 84 -5.15 -10.35 5.48
N MET A 85 -5.42 -9.05 5.62
CA MET A 85 -4.46 -8.11 6.21
C MET A 85 -4.12 -8.50 7.65
N LYS A 86 -5.13 -8.76 8.48
CA LYS A 86 -4.95 -9.19 9.87
C LYS A 86 -4.18 -10.50 9.96
N THR A 87 -4.59 -11.52 9.20
CA THR A 87 -3.92 -12.84 9.19
C THR A 87 -2.47 -12.73 8.74
N TRP A 88 -2.17 -11.88 7.76
CA TRP A 88 -0.80 -11.65 7.31
C TRP A 88 0.09 -11.03 8.39
N ILE A 89 -0.39 -9.99 9.07
CA ILE A 89 0.31 -9.33 10.19
C ILE A 89 0.61 -10.33 11.30
N GLU A 90 -0.39 -11.13 11.71
CA GLU A 90 -0.20 -12.13 12.76
C GLU A 90 0.76 -13.24 12.34
N ALA A 91 0.67 -13.72 11.09
CA ALA A 91 1.61 -14.73 10.57
C ALA A 91 3.06 -14.24 10.53
N LYS A 92 3.28 -12.94 10.28
CA LYS A 92 4.62 -12.33 10.30
C LYS A 92 5.16 -12.19 11.72
N LYS A 93 4.33 -11.77 12.69
CA LYS A 93 4.71 -11.71 14.11
C LYS A 93 5.15 -13.07 14.64
N LEU A 94 4.40 -14.14 14.34
CA LEU A 94 4.73 -15.50 14.78
C LEU A 94 6.04 -16.04 14.20
N LYS A 95 6.45 -15.57 13.02
CA LYS A 95 7.74 -15.94 12.40
C LYS A 95 8.92 -15.16 12.94
N ALA A 96 8.67 -14.04 13.61
CA ALA A 96 9.70 -13.19 14.20
C ALA A 96 9.96 -13.48 15.68
N ALA A 97 9.13 -14.33 16.30
CA ALA A 97 9.24 -14.80 17.69
C ALA A 97 10.04 -16.11 17.76
#